data_AF-A0A7X6BAW4-F1
#
_entry.id   AF-A0A7X6BAW4-F1
#
_cell.length_a   1.000
_cell.length_b   1.000
_cell.length_c   1.000
_cell.angle_alpha   90.00
_cell.angle_beta   90.00
_cell.angle_gamma   90.00
#
_symmetry.space_group_name_H-M   'P 1'
#
loop_
_entity.id
_entity.type
_entity.pdbx_description
1 polymer ?
#
loop_
_entity_poly.entity_id
_entity_poly.type
_entity_poly.pdbx_seq_one_letter_code
_entity_poly.pdbx_strand_id
1 'polypeptide(L)'
;MTNSYWLPRRKAVLCRAMGATFLVAALVMGIVIAVAGISPGASPICGGDAPCAWRARPTQLLDQDVRVAVLATPAALRTFEAYVARPDVRLGLAAVEAINLGPFALLLAGVGLALRRLGGNGGPDALPRALRWLRVSAIAALVWALTSPVYDSLLATVLSPGTPNGEKIELYIYLDKIGGGLLLALAAYATIWAIEAGFEARRDLDSFV
;
A
#
# COMPACT_ATOMS: atom_id res chain seq x y z
N MET A 1 -32.97 -1.36 25.50
CA MET A 1 -31.53 -1.21 25.16
C MET A 1 -31.38 -0.07 24.17
N THR A 2 -31.06 1.12 24.67
CA THR A 2 -30.88 2.34 23.87
C THR A 2 -29.59 2.18 23.07
N ASN A 3 -29.72 1.98 21.75
CA ASN A 3 -28.58 2.02 20.82
C ASN A 3 -28.08 3.48 20.74
N SER A 4 -27.27 3.91 21.71
CA SER A 4 -26.60 5.20 21.69
C SER A 4 -25.45 5.16 20.69
N TYR A 5 -25.79 5.34 19.42
CA TYR A 5 -24.79 5.65 18.42
C TYR A 5 -24.21 7.04 18.70
N TRP A 6 -22.90 7.14 18.67
CA TRP A 6 -22.20 8.42 18.78
C TRP A 6 -22.45 9.32 17.55
N LEU A 7 -22.90 8.72 16.44
CA LEU A 7 -23.28 9.38 15.19
C LEU A 7 -24.75 9.13 14.85
N PRO A 8 -25.42 10.03 14.10
CA PRO A 8 -26.74 9.75 13.53
C PRO A 8 -26.78 8.41 12.80
N ARG A 9 -27.85 7.63 12.96
CA ARG A 9 -27.96 6.25 12.46
C ARG A 9 -27.55 6.07 10.99
N ARG A 10 -27.91 7.04 10.13
CA ARG A 10 -27.51 7.04 8.70
C ARG A 10 -26.00 7.16 8.50
N LYS A 11 -25.33 8.06 9.24
CA LYS A 11 -23.87 8.23 9.19
C LYS A 11 -23.14 7.01 9.74
N ALA A 12 -23.67 6.40 10.80
CA ALA A 12 -23.10 5.19 11.39
C ALA A 12 -23.15 3.97 10.43
N VAL A 13 -24.23 3.84 9.64
CA VAL A 13 -24.33 2.80 8.60
C VAL A 13 -23.35 3.06 7.46
N LEU A 14 -23.23 4.31 7.00
CA LEU A 14 -22.30 4.68 5.94
C LEU A 14 -20.83 4.45 6.34
N CYS A 15 -20.45 4.83 7.57
CA CYS A 15 -19.12 4.55 8.12
C CYS A 15 -18.84 3.04 8.20
N ARG A 16 -19.84 2.22 8.56
CA ARG A 16 -19.68 0.74 8.56
C ARG A 16 -19.48 0.17 7.16
N ALA A 17 -20.24 0.66 6.18
CA ALA A 17 -20.15 0.21 4.79
C ALA A 17 -18.78 0.58 4.18
N MET A 18 -18.39 1.84 4.29
CA MET A 18 -17.07 2.31 3.84
C MET A 18 -15.94 1.60 4.60
N GLY A 19 -16.07 1.43 5.92
CA GLY A 19 -15.08 0.70 6.69
C GLY A 19 -14.91 -0.75 6.21
N ALA A 20 -15.99 -1.41 5.81
CA ALA A 20 -15.93 -2.77 5.26
C ALA A 20 -15.25 -2.80 3.87
N THR A 21 -15.52 -1.83 2.99
CA THR A 21 -14.86 -1.79 1.67
C THR A 21 -13.35 -1.59 1.80
N PHE A 22 -12.91 -0.69 2.68
CA PHE A 22 -11.48 -0.50 2.96
C PHE A 22 -10.82 -1.76 3.54
N LEU A 23 -11.50 -2.51 4.40
CA LEU A 23 -10.98 -3.77 4.95
C LEU A 23 -10.90 -4.88 3.91
N VAL A 24 -11.90 -4.99 3.02
CA VAL A 24 -11.86 -5.92 1.90
C VAL A 24 -10.71 -5.57 0.97
N ALA A 25 -10.52 -4.29 0.65
CA ALA A 25 -9.38 -3.84 -0.15
C ALA A 25 -8.04 -4.20 0.54
N ALA A 26 -7.91 -3.98 1.85
CA ALA A 26 -6.71 -4.36 2.60
C ALA A 26 -6.45 -5.87 2.56
N LEU A 27 -7.49 -6.70 2.68
CA LEU A 27 -7.39 -8.15 2.57
C LEU A 27 -6.91 -8.57 1.17
N VAL A 28 -7.51 -8.00 0.13
CA VAL A 28 -7.10 -8.25 -1.26
C VAL A 28 -5.64 -7.87 -1.47
N MET A 29 -5.20 -6.72 -0.96
CA MET A 29 -3.78 -6.33 -1.02
C MET A 29 -2.87 -7.31 -0.27
N GLY A 30 -3.29 -7.81 0.89
CA GLY A 30 -2.56 -8.84 1.62
C GLY A 30 -2.38 -10.13 0.81
N ILE A 31 -3.41 -10.54 0.07
CA ILE A 31 -3.32 -11.68 -0.86
C ILE A 31 -2.34 -11.37 -1.99
N VAL A 32 -2.40 -10.18 -2.59
CA VAL A 32 -1.48 -9.77 -3.66
C VAL A 32 -0.02 -9.83 -3.18
N ILE A 33 0.27 -9.32 -1.99
CA ILE A 33 1.62 -9.38 -1.37
C ILE A 33 2.06 -10.83 -1.19
N ALA A 34 1.18 -11.71 -0.69
CA ALA A 34 1.50 -13.12 -0.48
C ALA A 34 1.78 -13.87 -1.80
N VAL A 35 1.12 -13.49 -2.90
CA VAL A 35 1.28 -14.12 -4.21
C VAL A 35 2.38 -13.45 -5.06
N ALA A 36 2.83 -12.24 -4.74
CA ALA A 36 3.83 -11.50 -5.49
C ALA A 36 5.14 -12.27 -5.72
N GLY A 37 5.59 -13.05 -4.73
CA GLY A 37 6.77 -13.91 -4.86
C GLY A 37 6.58 -15.12 -5.76
N ILE A 38 5.34 -15.54 -6.01
CA ILE A 38 5.00 -16.69 -6.86
C ILE A 38 4.95 -16.27 -8.33
N SER A 39 4.44 -15.07 -8.61
CA SER A 39 4.25 -14.55 -9.97
C SER A 39 4.79 -13.11 -10.13
N PRO A 40 6.12 -12.93 -10.20
CA PRO A 40 6.71 -11.61 -10.33
C PRO A 40 6.31 -10.94 -11.65
N GLY A 41 5.82 -9.69 -11.58
CA GLY A 41 5.41 -8.91 -12.75
C GLY A 41 4.24 -9.53 -13.51
N ALA A 42 3.32 -10.21 -12.81
CA ALA A 42 2.14 -10.80 -13.43
C ALA A 42 1.35 -9.72 -14.18
N SER A 43 1.15 -9.93 -15.49
CA SER A 43 0.37 -9.03 -16.33
C SER A 43 -0.61 -9.82 -17.20
N PRO A 44 -1.78 -9.24 -17.53
CA PRO A 44 -2.75 -9.90 -18.38
C PRO A 44 -2.21 -9.97 -19.80
N ILE A 45 -2.14 -11.19 -20.35
CA ILE A 45 -1.87 -11.40 -21.77
C ILE A 45 -3.21 -11.62 -22.45
N CYS A 46 -3.60 -10.67 -23.29
CA CYS A 46 -4.79 -10.74 -24.11
C CYS A 46 -4.35 -10.76 -25.58
N GLY A 47 -4.60 -11.86 -26.29
CA GLY A 47 -4.27 -11.97 -27.72
C GLY A 47 -4.38 -13.39 -28.25
N GLY A 48 -4.98 -13.51 -29.44
CA GLY A 48 -5.17 -14.75 -30.21
C GLY A 48 -6.16 -15.72 -29.57
N ASP A 49 -7.43 -15.67 -29.99
CA ASP A 49 -8.57 -16.60 -29.73
C ASP A 49 -8.75 -17.23 -28.32
N ALA A 50 -7.94 -16.85 -27.35
CA ALA A 50 -7.86 -17.39 -26.01
C ALA A 50 -8.25 -16.32 -24.98
N PRO A 51 -8.89 -16.72 -23.87
CA PRO A 51 -9.22 -15.79 -22.79
C PRO A 51 -7.95 -15.20 -22.16
N CYS A 52 -8.03 -13.96 -21.70
CA CYS A 52 -6.91 -13.27 -21.07
C CYS A 52 -6.38 -14.09 -19.89
N ALA A 53 -5.11 -14.48 -19.96
CA ALA A 53 -4.44 -15.23 -18.91
C ALA A 53 -3.41 -14.35 -18.21
N TRP A 54 -3.38 -14.39 -16.89
CA TRP A 54 -2.32 -13.77 -16.10
C TRP A 54 -1.08 -14.65 -16.15
N ARG A 55 0.03 -14.11 -16.63
CA ARG A 55 1.33 -14.80 -16.61
C ARG A 55 2.39 -13.89 -16.00
N ALA A 56 3.32 -14.50 -15.28
CA ALA A 56 4.50 -13.81 -14.77
C ALA A 56 5.30 -13.24 -15.95
N ARG A 57 5.51 -11.92 -15.95
CA ARG A 57 6.36 -11.22 -16.92
C ARG A 57 7.35 -10.36 -16.15
N PRO A 58 8.42 -10.96 -15.63
CA PRO A 58 9.41 -10.23 -14.85
C PRO A 58 10.13 -9.15 -15.66
N THR A 59 10.13 -9.25 -17.00
CA THR A 59 10.67 -8.20 -17.88
C THR A 59 9.89 -6.89 -17.81
N GLN A 60 8.64 -6.89 -17.33
CA GLN A 60 7.88 -5.65 -17.12
C GLN A 60 8.29 -4.90 -15.86
N LEU A 61 9.07 -5.54 -14.99
CA LEU A 61 9.63 -4.91 -13.79
C LEU A 61 10.96 -4.17 -14.09
N LEU A 62 11.52 -4.36 -15.28
CA LEU A 62 12.73 -3.66 -15.73
C LEU A 62 12.39 -2.28 -16.29
N ASP A 63 13.29 -1.33 -16.11
CA ASP A 63 13.27 -0.05 -16.81
C ASP A 63 13.27 -0.27 -18.34
N GLN A 64 12.69 0.65 -19.10
CA GLN A 64 12.43 0.52 -20.53
C GLN A 64 13.72 0.21 -21.30
N ASP A 65 14.82 0.88 -21.00
CA ASP A 65 16.10 0.70 -21.71
C ASP A 65 16.70 -0.68 -21.44
N VAL A 66 16.65 -1.13 -20.18
CA VAL A 66 17.15 -2.46 -19.77
C VAL A 66 16.25 -3.57 -20.31
N ARG A 67 14.93 -3.35 -20.32
CA ARG A 67 13.95 -4.25 -20.91
C ARG A 67 14.20 -4.45 -22.39
N VAL A 68 14.51 -3.39 -23.14
CA VAL A 68 14.87 -3.47 -24.56
C VAL A 68 16.12 -4.32 -24.75
N ALA A 69 17.16 -4.13 -23.93
CA ALA A 69 18.39 -4.92 -23.99
C ALA A 69 18.17 -6.41 -23.69
N VAL A 70 17.33 -6.74 -22.70
CA VAL A 70 16.98 -8.13 -22.37
C VAL A 70 16.14 -8.78 -23.47
N LEU A 71 15.23 -8.02 -24.09
CA LEU A 71 14.38 -8.50 -25.19
C LEU A 71 15.11 -8.54 -26.55
N ALA A 72 16.29 -7.92 -26.65
CA ALA A 72 17.04 -7.83 -27.90
C ALA A 72 17.48 -9.20 -28.44
N THR A 73 17.73 -10.18 -27.56
CA THR A 73 18.10 -11.55 -27.99
C THR A 73 17.36 -12.63 -27.20
N PRO A 74 16.99 -13.77 -27.83
CA PRO A 74 16.35 -14.89 -27.13
C PRO A 74 17.23 -15.49 -26.02
N ALA A 75 18.56 -15.41 -26.18
CA ALA A 75 19.51 -15.90 -25.20
C ALA A 75 19.47 -15.03 -23.92
N ALA A 76 19.52 -13.70 -24.06
CA ALA A 76 19.44 -12.76 -22.94
C ALA A 76 18.13 -12.89 -22.16
N LEU A 77 17.01 -13.07 -22.87
CA LEU A 77 15.71 -13.31 -22.25
C LEU A 77 15.70 -14.60 -21.42
N ARG A 78 16.21 -15.72 -21.96
CA ARG A 78 16.26 -17.00 -21.20
C ARG A 78 17.15 -16.91 -19.98
N THR A 79 18.30 -16.24 -20.07
CA THR A 79 19.19 -16.05 -18.91
C THR A 79 18.53 -15.21 -17.83
N PHE A 80 17.81 -14.16 -18.21
CA PHE A 80 17.08 -13.32 -17.27
C PHE A 80 15.91 -14.08 -16.61
N GLU A 81 15.11 -14.81 -17.39
CA GLU A 81 14.02 -15.64 -16.85
C GLU A 81 14.55 -16.73 -15.90
N ALA A 82 15.67 -17.37 -16.23
CA ALA A 82 16.31 -18.37 -15.38
C ALA A 82 16.86 -17.76 -14.07
N TYR A 83 17.35 -16.52 -14.11
CA TYR A 83 17.79 -15.78 -12.93
C TYR A 83 16.61 -15.45 -12.01
N VAL A 84 15.52 -14.92 -12.56
CA VAL A 84 14.31 -14.57 -11.79
C VAL A 84 13.55 -15.81 -11.30
N ALA A 85 13.77 -16.97 -11.90
CA ALA A 85 13.23 -18.23 -11.41
C ALA A 85 13.89 -18.71 -10.09
N ARG A 86 15.04 -18.14 -9.68
CA ARG A 86 15.73 -18.54 -8.45
C ARG A 86 14.89 -18.19 -7.21
N PRO A 87 14.82 -19.08 -6.20
CA PRO A 87 14.00 -18.86 -5.02
C PRO A 87 14.44 -17.61 -4.23
N ASP A 88 15.75 -17.36 -4.15
CA ASP A 88 16.30 -16.20 -3.43
C ASP A 88 15.90 -14.87 -4.09
N VAL A 89 15.92 -14.82 -5.43
CA VAL A 89 15.51 -13.65 -6.20
C VAL A 89 14.00 -13.42 -6.08
N ARG A 90 13.21 -14.50 -6.08
CA ARG A 90 11.75 -14.42 -5.85
C ARG A 90 11.41 -13.95 -4.45
N LEU A 91 12.13 -14.40 -3.43
CA LEU A 91 12.01 -13.92 -2.06
C LEU A 91 12.38 -12.44 -1.96
N GLY A 92 13.47 -12.02 -2.63
CA GLY A 92 13.85 -10.61 -2.74
C GLY A 92 12.76 -9.76 -3.38
N LEU A 93 12.21 -10.18 -4.53
CA LEU A 93 11.12 -9.49 -5.21
C LEU A 93 9.84 -9.44 -4.36
N ALA A 94 9.50 -10.53 -3.66
CA ALA A 94 8.37 -10.56 -2.74
C ALA A 94 8.57 -9.59 -1.56
N ALA A 95 9.78 -9.51 -1.02
CA ALA A 95 10.12 -8.58 0.06
C ALA A 95 10.05 -7.13 -0.41
N VAL A 96 10.55 -6.82 -1.61
CA VAL A 96 10.46 -5.49 -2.22
C VAL A 96 8.99 -5.09 -2.43
N GLU A 97 8.17 -6.00 -2.94
CA GLU A 97 6.72 -5.76 -3.09
C GLU A 97 6.02 -5.56 -1.73
N ALA A 98 6.39 -6.34 -0.71
CA ALA A 98 5.86 -6.20 0.64
C ALA A 98 6.25 -4.85 1.29
N ILE A 99 7.44 -4.33 1.01
CA ILE A 99 7.89 -3.01 1.49
C ILE A 99 7.05 -1.89 0.87
N ASN A 100 6.71 -2.01 -0.42
CA ASN A 100 5.90 -1.00 -1.11
C ASN A 100 4.40 -1.10 -0.76
N LEU A 101 3.82 -2.30 -0.84
CA LEU A 101 2.38 -2.49 -0.65
C LEU A 101 1.97 -2.64 0.81
N GLY A 102 2.88 -3.05 1.70
CA GLY A 102 2.60 -3.28 3.12
C GLY A 102 2.11 -2.02 3.86
N PRO A 103 2.82 -0.88 3.78
CA PRO A 103 2.36 0.39 4.34
C PRO A 103 0.99 0.82 3.80
N PHE A 104 0.73 0.60 2.51
CA PHE A 104 -0.56 0.89 1.88
C PHE A 104 -1.68 -0.02 2.40
N ALA A 105 -1.43 -1.32 2.55
CA ALA A 105 -2.39 -2.25 3.14
C ALA A 105 -2.72 -1.90 4.61
N LEU A 106 -1.71 -1.48 5.38
CA LEU A 106 -1.89 -0.97 6.75
C LEU A 106 -2.74 0.31 6.79
N LEU A 107 -2.52 1.23 5.85
CA LEU A 107 -3.34 2.44 5.70
C LEU A 107 -4.81 2.07 5.44
N LEU A 108 -5.08 1.18 4.48
CA LEU A 108 -6.44 0.73 4.18
C LEU A 108 -7.09 0.05 5.40
N ALA A 109 -6.35 -0.82 6.09
CA ALA A 109 -6.83 -1.51 7.28
C ALA A 109 -7.13 -0.53 8.42
N GLY A 110 -6.25 0.43 8.66
CA GLY A 110 -6.41 1.43 9.71
C GLY A 110 -7.60 2.37 9.45
N VAL A 111 -7.77 2.86 8.21
CA VAL A 111 -8.93 3.67 7.82
C VAL A 111 -10.22 2.84 7.96
N GLY A 112 -10.20 1.58 7.49
CA GLY A 112 -11.33 0.67 7.60
C GLY A 112 -11.74 0.39 9.05
N LEU A 113 -10.77 0.17 9.93
CA LEU A 113 -10.99 -0.03 11.37
C LEU A 113 -11.50 1.23 12.06
N ALA A 114 -10.94 2.40 11.74
CA ALA A 114 -11.42 3.68 12.27
C ALA A 114 -12.89 3.91 11.93
N LEU A 115 -13.26 3.74 10.66
CA LEU A 115 -14.63 3.90 10.18
C LEU A 115 -15.60 2.88 10.80
N ARG A 116 -15.18 1.61 10.95
CA ARG A 116 -15.98 0.60 11.64
C ARG A 116 -16.20 0.92 13.12
N ARG A 117 -15.19 1.47 13.80
CA ARG A 117 -15.30 1.87 15.21
C ARG A 117 -16.24 3.06 15.39
N LEU A 118 -16.16 4.07 14.51
CA LEU A 118 -17.08 5.22 14.51
C LEU A 118 -18.53 4.82 14.22
N GLY A 119 -18.74 3.86 13.32
CA GLY A 119 -20.08 3.39 12.97
C GLY A 119 -20.68 2.36 13.93
N GLY A 120 -19.93 1.91 14.94
CA GLY A 120 -20.34 0.88 15.91
C GLY A 120 -21.08 1.43 17.13
N ASN A 121 -21.65 0.54 17.93
CA ASN A 121 -22.32 0.85 19.20
C ASN A 121 -21.31 1.06 20.35
N GLY A 122 -20.24 1.83 20.11
CA GLY A 122 -19.07 1.87 20.98
C GLY A 122 -19.19 2.75 22.24
N GLY A 123 -20.32 3.44 22.44
CA GLY A 123 -20.48 4.38 23.55
C GLY A 123 -19.44 5.51 23.53
N PRO A 124 -19.09 6.11 24.68
CA PRO A 124 -18.17 7.26 24.76
C PRO A 124 -16.73 6.95 24.27
N ASP A 125 -16.33 5.68 24.23
CA ASP A 125 -14.98 5.25 23.84
C ASP A 125 -14.81 4.97 22.34
N ALA A 126 -15.84 5.19 21.52
CA ALA A 126 -15.79 4.93 20.09
C ALA A 126 -14.79 5.84 19.36
N LEU A 127 -14.76 7.12 19.74
CA LEU A 127 -13.93 8.14 19.12
C LEU A 127 -12.44 8.00 19.46
N PRO A 128 -12.01 7.84 20.74
CA PRO A 128 -10.60 7.62 21.06
C PRO A 128 -10.00 6.40 20.34
N ARG A 129 -10.79 5.32 20.22
CA ARG A 129 -10.38 4.12 19.47
C ARG A 129 -10.24 4.38 17.98
N ALA A 130 -11.14 5.18 17.39
CA ALA A 130 -11.04 5.54 15.98
C ALA A 130 -9.82 6.44 15.70
N LEU A 131 -9.56 7.42 16.56
CA LEU A 131 -8.40 8.31 16.45
C LEU A 131 -7.08 7.55 16.47
N ARG A 132 -6.94 6.53 17.34
CA ARG A 132 -5.75 5.66 17.36
C ARG A 132 -5.50 5.01 16.00
N TRP A 133 -6.54 4.48 15.34
CA TRP A 133 -6.40 3.85 14.03
C TRP A 133 -6.14 4.87 12.92
N LEU A 134 -6.71 6.07 13.00
CA LEU A 134 -6.40 7.16 12.07
C LEU A 134 -4.94 7.60 12.20
N ARG A 135 -4.39 7.66 13.42
CA ARG A 135 -2.97 7.97 13.64
C ARG A 135 -2.04 6.93 13.03
N VAL A 136 -2.35 5.65 13.24
CA VAL A 136 -1.61 4.56 12.59
C VAL A 136 -1.69 4.67 11.07
N SER A 137 -2.86 5.01 10.53
CA SER A 137 -3.06 5.17 9.07
C SER A 137 -2.26 6.35 8.50
N ALA A 138 -2.21 7.47 9.22
CA ALA A 138 -1.45 8.65 8.80
C ALA A 138 0.06 8.39 8.84
N ILE A 139 0.56 7.69 9.86
CA ILE A 139 1.96 7.25 9.91
C ILE A 139 2.25 6.27 8.76
N ALA A 140 1.36 5.31 8.50
CA ALA A 140 1.49 4.39 7.38
C ALA A 140 1.50 5.12 6.03
N ALA A 141 0.71 6.19 5.86
CA ALA A 141 0.73 7.03 4.68
C ALA A 141 2.07 7.75 4.47
N LEU A 142 2.67 8.27 5.54
CA LEU A 142 4.00 8.90 5.49
C LEU A 142 5.07 7.88 5.10
N VAL A 143 5.07 6.71 5.74
CA VAL A 143 5.99 5.61 5.40
C VAL A 143 5.79 5.15 3.95
N TRP A 144 4.54 5.09 3.50
CA TRP A 144 4.21 4.74 2.12
C TRP A 144 4.74 5.77 1.11
N ALA A 145 4.57 7.06 1.38
CA ALA A 145 5.09 8.12 0.51
C ALA A 145 6.63 8.09 0.41
N LEU A 146 7.32 7.63 1.45
CA LEU A 146 8.77 7.47 1.47
C LEU A 146 9.27 6.16 0.85
N THR A 147 8.41 5.16 0.67
CA THR A 147 8.80 3.85 0.11
C THR A 147 8.86 3.83 -1.40
N SER A 148 8.18 4.75 -2.10
CA SER A 148 8.24 4.84 -3.57
C SER A 148 9.66 4.98 -4.15
N PRO A 149 10.55 5.89 -3.69
CA PRO A 149 11.92 5.98 -4.22
C PRO A 149 12.79 4.77 -3.83
N VAL A 150 12.49 4.16 -2.69
CA VAL A 150 13.18 2.99 -2.17
C VAL A 150 12.82 1.75 -2.99
N TYR A 151 11.55 1.61 -3.40
CA TYR A 151 11.06 0.50 -4.21
C TYR A 151 11.77 0.43 -5.56
N ASP A 152 11.75 1.51 -6.34
CA ASP A 152 12.35 1.53 -7.69
C ASP A 152 13.86 1.21 -7.62
N SER A 153 14.55 1.76 -6.62
CA SER A 153 15.99 1.51 -6.41
C SER A 153 16.31 0.08 -5.97
N LEU A 154 15.52 -0.51 -5.06
CA LEU A 154 15.70 -1.92 -4.65
C LEU A 154 15.37 -2.87 -5.79
N LEU A 155 14.33 -2.59 -6.57
CA LEU A 155 13.91 -3.45 -7.67
C LEU A 155 14.97 -3.48 -8.77
N ALA A 156 15.52 -2.32 -9.14
CA ALA A 156 16.65 -2.21 -10.05
C ALA A 156 17.87 -2.98 -9.53
N THR A 157 18.20 -2.83 -8.24
CA THR A 157 19.34 -3.53 -7.61
C THR A 157 19.18 -5.05 -7.62
N VAL A 158 18.01 -5.57 -7.26
CA VAL A 158 17.71 -7.02 -7.21
C VAL A 158 17.67 -7.64 -8.61
N LEU A 159 17.24 -6.90 -9.63
CA LEU A 159 17.17 -7.40 -11.00
C LEU A 159 18.47 -7.22 -11.78
N SER A 160 19.33 -6.27 -11.40
CA SER A 160 20.56 -5.93 -12.12
C SER A 160 21.47 -7.12 -12.46
N PRO A 161 21.70 -8.12 -11.56
CA PRO A 161 22.64 -9.20 -11.86
C PRO A 161 22.10 -10.20 -12.91
N GLY A 162 20.79 -10.17 -13.19
CA GLY A 162 20.16 -10.95 -14.24
C GLY A 162 20.19 -10.30 -15.62
N THR A 163 20.66 -9.06 -15.73
CA THR A 163 20.66 -8.27 -16.97
C THR A 163 22.02 -8.31 -17.67
N PRO A 164 22.09 -8.04 -18.99
CA PRO A 164 23.36 -7.98 -19.73
C PRO A 164 24.34 -6.92 -19.21
N ASN A 165 23.84 -5.96 -18.42
CA ASN A 165 24.60 -4.86 -17.87
C ASN A 165 25.41 -5.21 -16.61
N GLY A 166 25.19 -6.40 -16.03
CA GLY A 166 25.83 -6.85 -14.80
C GLY A 166 25.28 -6.18 -13.54
N GLU A 167 25.90 -6.49 -12.40
CA GLU A 167 25.49 -5.97 -11.08
C GLU A 167 25.68 -4.44 -11.00
N LYS A 168 24.60 -3.70 -10.78
CA LYS A 168 24.59 -2.24 -10.67
C LYS A 168 23.63 -1.80 -9.57
N ILE A 169 24.06 -0.83 -8.78
CA ILE A 169 23.20 -0.13 -7.82
C ILE A 169 22.66 1.11 -8.52
N GLU A 170 21.37 1.12 -8.82
CA GLU A 170 20.68 2.26 -9.42
C GLU A 170 19.79 2.93 -8.38
N LEU A 171 19.97 4.24 -8.20
CA LEU A 171 19.23 5.06 -7.24
C LEU A 171 18.33 6.02 -8.01
N TYR A 172 17.02 5.80 -7.92
CA TYR A 172 16.01 6.64 -8.55
C TYR A 172 15.31 7.51 -7.49
N ILE A 173 15.46 8.83 -7.58
CA ILE A 173 14.79 9.79 -6.69
C ILE A 173 13.83 10.65 -7.53
N TYR A 174 12.55 10.26 -7.54
CA TYR A 174 11.48 11.02 -8.18
C TYR A 174 10.76 11.91 -7.16
N LEU A 175 11.16 13.17 -7.05
CA LEU A 175 10.64 14.13 -6.05
C LEU A 175 9.15 14.49 -6.29
N ASP A 176 8.71 14.45 -7.54
CA ASP A 176 7.35 14.75 -7.99
C ASP A 176 6.33 13.72 -7.50
N LYS A 177 6.70 12.44 -7.47
CA LYS A 177 5.87 11.35 -6.96
C LYS A 177 5.73 11.36 -5.43
N ILE A 178 6.71 11.93 -4.72
CA ILE A 178 6.76 11.96 -3.25
C ILE A 178 5.91 13.11 -2.70
N GLY A 179 6.00 14.29 -3.31
CA GLY A 179 5.44 15.53 -2.74
C GLY A 179 3.94 15.48 -2.49
N GLY A 180 3.15 14.99 -3.45
CA GLY A 180 1.68 14.94 -3.32
C GLY A 180 1.21 14.01 -2.21
N GLY A 181 1.80 12.82 -2.11
CA GLY A 181 1.47 11.84 -1.06
C GLY A 181 1.86 12.34 0.33
N LEU A 182 3.03 12.95 0.46
CA LEU A 182 3.51 13.49 1.74
C LEU A 182 2.65 14.66 2.23
N LEU A 183 2.28 15.58 1.34
CA LEU A 183 1.40 16.71 1.67
C LEU A 183 0.02 16.23 2.14
N LEU A 184 -0.56 15.23 1.47
CA LEU A 184 -1.85 14.67 1.85
C LEU A 184 -1.77 13.94 3.21
N ALA A 185 -0.70 13.19 3.44
CA ALA A 185 -0.46 12.50 4.71
C ALA A 185 -0.26 13.50 5.87
N LEU A 186 0.49 14.58 5.65
CA LEU A 186 0.66 15.67 6.60
C LEU A 186 -0.65 16.40 6.87
N ALA A 187 -1.46 16.68 5.84
CA ALA A 187 -2.77 17.29 6.00
C ALA A 187 -3.71 16.41 6.83
N ALA A 188 -3.73 15.10 6.58
CA ALA A 188 -4.49 14.14 7.37
C ALA A 188 -4.01 14.12 8.84
N TYR A 189 -2.69 14.11 9.06
CA TYR A 189 -2.11 14.13 10.40
C TYR A 189 -2.45 15.42 11.17
N ALA A 190 -2.35 16.57 10.51
CA ALA A 190 -2.73 17.87 11.07
C ALA A 190 -4.22 17.93 11.43
N THR A 191 -5.09 17.35 10.58
CA THR A 191 -6.53 17.27 10.84
C THR A 191 -6.84 16.42 12.08
N ILE A 192 -6.11 15.32 12.28
CA ILE A 192 -6.26 14.47 13.48
C ILE A 192 -5.89 15.26 14.74
N TRP A 193 -4.77 16.00 14.73
CA TRP A 193 -4.36 16.85 15.84
C TRP A 193 -5.38 17.95 16.15
N ALA A 194 -5.94 18.59 15.13
CA ALA A 194 -6.98 19.59 15.30
C ALA A 194 -8.25 19.01 15.97
N ILE A 195 -8.62 17.78 15.62
CA ILE A 195 -9.74 17.07 16.23
C ILE A 195 -9.43 16.73 17.70
N GLU A 196 -8.23 16.23 18.01
CA GLU A 196 -7.81 15.91 19.38
C GLU A 196 -7.84 17.16 20.28
N ALA A 197 -7.24 18.27 19.83
CA ALA A 197 -7.24 19.53 20.56
C ALA A 197 -8.66 20.08 20.78
N GLY A 198 -9.55 19.95 19.78
CA GLY A 198 -10.95 20.34 19.92
C GLY A 198 -11.74 19.47 20.91
N PHE A 199 -11.36 18.19 21.06
CA PHE A 199 -11.98 17.28 22.03
C PHE A 199 -11.52 17.54 23.45
N GLU A 200 -10.22 17.82 23.65
CA GLU A 200 -9.68 18.22 24.95
C GLU A 200 -10.30 19.53 25.41
N ALA A 201 -10.38 20.55 24.53
CA ALA A 201 -11.01 21.82 24.86
C ALA A 201 -12.49 21.69 25.27
N ARG A 202 -13.26 20.79 24.62
CA ARG A 202 -14.65 20.50 25.02
C ARG A 202 -14.73 19.80 26.37
N ARG A 203 -13.85 18.83 26.62
CA ARG A 203 -13.82 18.08 27.87
C ARG A 203 -13.48 18.97 29.05
N ASP A 204 -12.55 19.90 28.86
CA ASP A 204 -12.20 20.90 29.88
C ASP A 204 -13.41 21.78 30.17
N LEU A 205 -14.08 22.32 29.16
CA LEU A 205 -15.31 23.12 29.33
C LEU A 205 -16.43 22.36 30.06
N ASP A 206 -16.65 21.08 29.73
CA ASP A 206 -17.63 20.23 30.41
C ASP A 206 -17.22 19.88 31.86
N SER A 207 -15.94 19.98 32.22
CA SER A 207 -15.46 19.76 33.59
C SER A 207 -15.60 20.98 34.51
N PHE A 208 -15.82 22.17 33.92
CA PHE A 208 -16.01 23.43 34.65
C PHE A 208 -17.49 23.75 34.97
N VAL A 209 -18.46 23.03 34.37
CA VAL A 209 -19.91 23.19 34.59
C VAL A 209 -20.42 22.08 35.50
#